data_AF-A0A7S0IFY2-F1
#
_entry.id   AF-A0A7S0IFY2-F1
#
_cell.length_a   1.000
_cell.length_b   1.000
_cell.length_c   1.000
_cell.angle_alpha   90.00
_cell.angle_beta   90.00
_cell.angle_gamma   90.00
#
_symmetry.space_group_name_H-M   'P 1'
#
loop_
_entity.id
_entity.type
_entity.pdbx_description
1 polymer ?
#
loop_
_entity_poly.entity_id
_entity_poly.type
_entity_poly.pdbx_seq_one_letter_code
_entity_poly.pdbx_strand_id
1 'polypeptide(L)'
;NSTDVVFLFTGNKAATNLARVTYLVLDEADRMLDMGFEAQVRSLCDGVRPDRQTALFSATMPARVRALCDDVLGSNDGSNDGAVGPLTITVGRPGGANSDVAQFVDVLADGSDDARATWLVTRAREFVDEGEVLVFCARKTQVDACVVALRNTAGVRVAGMHGDMHQSDRAAALRAFRKGETHVLVATDVAARGLDVPSVRTVVSLHPPRDIESHVHRIGRTGRAGNKDGRAFTLVARTDGDARFLSDLVLNMQRAGQRVPPQLHAIARGGGGGRR
;
A
#
# COMPACT_ATOMS: atom_id res chain seq x y z
N ASN A 1 18.50 -25.43 5.16
CA ASN A 1 18.37 -24.72 3.87
C ASN A 1 17.77 -23.36 4.12
N SER A 2 18.64 -22.38 4.40
CA SER A 2 18.25 -20.98 4.61
C SER A 2 18.00 -20.35 3.25
N THR A 3 16.78 -19.91 3.00
CA THR A 3 16.48 -19.01 1.88
C THR A 3 16.86 -17.62 2.34
N ASP A 4 18.07 -17.17 2.01
CA ASP A 4 18.49 -15.81 2.28
C ASP A 4 17.74 -14.87 1.33
N VAL A 5 16.65 -14.28 1.82
CA VAL A 5 15.93 -13.21 1.12
C VAL A 5 16.75 -11.93 1.27
N VAL A 6 17.52 -11.59 0.24
CA VAL A 6 18.33 -10.37 0.22
C VAL A 6 17.50 -9.21 -0.32
N PHE A 7 17.10 -8.28 0.55
CA PHE A 7 16.56 -6.98 0.15
C PHE A 7 17.72 -6.04 -0.20
N LEU A 8 17.91 -5.69 -1.47
CA LEU A 8 18.92 -4.72 -1.89
C LEU A 8 18.28 -3.37 -2.22
N PHE A 9 18.58 -2.38 -1.38
CA PHE A 9 18.48 -0.97 -1.73
C PHE A 9 19.89 -0.49 -2.09
N THR A 10 20.13 -0.17 -3.36
CA THR A 10 21.45 0.25 -3.83
C THR A 10 21.76 1.67 -3.35
N GLY A 11 22.40 1.76 -2.19
CA GLY A 11 23.03 2.99 -1.68
C GLY A 11 24.55 2.94 -1.59
N ASN A 12 25.20 1.78 -1.79
CA ASN A 12 26.66 1.70 -1.76
C ASN A 12 27.22 0.51 -2.56
N LYS A 13 28.13 0.78 -3.49
CA LYS A 13 28.68 -0.16 -4.51
C LYS A 13 29.64 -1.24 -3.97
N ALA A 14 29.71 -1.49 -2.66
CA ALA A 14 30.78 -2.33 -2.08
C ALA A 14 30.34 -3.42 -1.07
N ALA A 15 29.05 -3.57 -0.76
CA ALA A 15 28.64 -4.50 0.30
C ALA A 15 28.43 -5.96 -0.17
N THR A 16 28.04 -6.18 -1.44
CA THR A 16 27.75 -7.53 -1.97
C THR A 16 27.76 -7.57 -3.50
N ASN A 17 27.75 -8.77 -4.09
CA ASN A 17 27.54 -9.00 -5.52
C ASN A 17 26.45 -10.07 -5.74
N LEU A 18 25.87 -10.07 -6.95
CA LEU A 18 24.74 -10.94 -7.31
C LEU A 18 25.13 -12.13 -8.20
N ALA A 19 26.42 -12.34 -8.44
CA ALA A 19 26.91 -13.31 -9.42
C ALA A 19 26.53 -14.78 -9.10
N ARG A 20 26.24 -15.08 -7.83
CA ARG A 20 25.87 -16.43 -7.37
C ARG A 20 24.37 -16.64 -7.14
N VAL A 21 23.55 -15.61 -7.37
CA VAL A 21 22.10 -15.72 -7.15
C VAL A 21 21.48 -16.58 -8.24
N THR A 22 20.86 -17.69 -7.85
CA THR A 22 20.17 -18.64 -8.74
C THR A 22 18.65 -18.48 -8.74
N TYR A 23 18.11 -17.69 -7.82
CA TYR A 23 16.68 -17.39 -7.69
C TYR A 23 16.49 -15.88 -7.50
N LEU A 24 15.73 -15.27 -8.40
CA LEU A 24 15.36 -13.86 -8.33
C LEU A 24 13.84 -13.75 -8.15
N VAL A 25 13.41 -13.01 -7.13
CA VAL A 25 11.99 -12.72 -6.89
C VAL A 25 11.77 -11.23 -6.93
N LEU A 26 10.89 -10.78 -7.83
CA LEU A 26 10.40 -9.42 -7.91
C LEU A 26 8.97 -9.40 -7.38
N ASP A 27 8.77 -8.90 -6.16
CA ASP A 27 7.44 -8.78 -5.54
C ASP A 27 6.91 -7.35 -5.63
N GLU A 28 5.59 -7.20 -5.77
CA GLU A 28 4.90 -5.92 -6.04
C GLU A 28 5.55 -5.11 -7.20
N ALA A 29 5.80 -5.76 -8.34
CA ALA A 29 6.57 -5.17 -9.46
C ALA A 29 5.98 -3.88 -10.05
N ASP A 30 4.64 -3.80 -10.19
CA ASP A 30 3.91 -2.58 -10.51
C ASP A 30 4.32 -1.41 -9.62
N ARG A 31 4.49 -1.66 -8.32
CA ARG A 31 4.79 -0.61 -7.34
C ARG A 31 6.22 -0.17 -7.35
N MET A 32 7.15 -1.09 -7.58
CA MET A 32 8.54 -0.70 -7.81
C MET A 32 8.64 0.28 -8.99
N LEU A 33 7.86 0.06 -10.06
CA LEU A 33 7.82 0.97 -11.21
C LEU A 33 7.14 2.31 -10.90
N ASP A 34 6.06 2.32 -10.12
CA ASP A 34 5.38 3.55 -9.66
C ASP A 34 6.28 4.41 -8.77
N MET A 35 7.11 3.77 -7.94
CA MET A 35 8.08 4.45 -7.08
C MET A 35 9.28 5.01 -7.86
N GLY A 36 9.35 4.78 -9.17
CA GLY A 36 10.47 5.21 -10.01
C GLY A 36 11.71 4.34 -9.85
N PHE A 37 11.59 3.12 -9.32
CA PHE A 37 12.70 2.18 -9.17
C PHE A 37 13.00 1.36 -10.42
N GLU A 38 12.38 1.67 -11.55
CA GLU A 38 12.54 0.92 -12.79
C GLU A 38 14.02 0.74 -13.19
N ALA A 39 14.80 1.82 -13.19
CA ALA A 39 16.21 1.77 -13.56
C ALA A 39 17.03 0.91 -12.59
N GLN A 40 16.73 0.98 -11.29
CA GLN A 40 17.40 0.22 -10.24
C GLN A 40 17.05 -1.27 -10.32
N VAL A 41 15.78 -1.61 -10.55
CA VAL A 41 15.32 -3.00 -10.73
C VAL A 41 16.01 -3.63 -11.93
N ARG A 42 16.04 -2.92 -13.07
CA ARG A 42 16.71 -3.40 -14.29
C ARG A 42 18.20 -3.62 -14.04
N SER A 43 18.88 -2.64 -13.46
CA SER A 43 20.30 -2.75 -13.11
C SER A 43 20.59 -3.91 -12.14
N LEU A 44 19.67 -4.23 -11.22
CA LEU A 44 19.81 -5.40 -10.34
C LEU A 44 19.66 -6.70 -11.14
N CYS A 45 18.68 -6.79 -12.03
CA CYS A 45 18.45 -7.98 -12.86
C CYS A 45 19.64 -8.28 -13.77
N ASP A 46 20.26 -7.24 -14.35
CA ASP A 46 21.46 -7.34 -15.18
C ASP A 46 22.69 -7.80 -14.38
N GLY A 47 22.73 -7.51 -13.09
CA GLY A 47 23.79 -7.93 -12.19
C GLY A 47 23.69 -9.40 -11.75
N VAL A 48 22.56 -10.07 -12.01
CA VAL A 48 22.36 -11.49 -11.70
C VAL A 48 22.70 -12.34 -12.92
N ARG A 49 23.27 -13.54 -12.71
CA ARG A 49 23.52 -14.52 -13.77
C ARG A 49 22.26 -14.81 -14.61
N PRO A 50 22.38 -15.05 -15.93
CA PRO A 50 21.24 -15.29 -16.81
C PRO A 50 20.56 -16.64 -16.55
N ASP A 51 21.33 -17.65 -16.12
CA ASP A 51 20.83 -18.98 -15.74
C ASP A 51 20.32 -18.97 -14.29
N ARG A 52 19.22 -18.26 -14.11
CA ARG A 52 18.49 -18.13 -12.85
C ARG A 52 17.02 -18.49 -13.04
N GLN A 53 16.38 -18.97 -11.99
CA GLN A 53 14.92 -18.97 -11.94
C GLN A 53 14.46 -17.58 -11.51
N THR A 54 13.51 -16.99 -12.24
CA THR A 54 12.91 -15.71 -11.86
C THR A 54 11.41 -15.87 -11.64
N ALA A 55 10.89 -15.29 -10.55
CA ALA A 55 9.46 -15.11 -10.32
C ALA A 55 9.14 -13.62 -10.19
N LEU A 56 8.09 -13.17 -10.88
CA LEU A 56 7.58 -11.81 -10.79
C LEU A 56 6.13 -11.86 -10.30
N PHE A 57 5.85 -11.13 -9.23
CA PHE A 57 4.53 -10.98 -8.65
C PHE A 57 4.08 -9.53 -8.81
N SER A 58 2.85 -9.35 -9.29
CA SER A 58 2.27 -8.02 -9.47
C SER A 58 0.75 -8.09 -9.37
N ALA A 59 0.13 -7.10 -8.75
CA ALA A 59 -1.32 -7.02 -8.59
C ALA A 59 -2.00 -6.54 -9.87
N THR A 60 -1.29 -5.73 -10.66
CA THR A 60 -1.75 -5.17 -11.93
C THR A 60 -0.80 -5.57 -13.07
N MET A 61 -1.24 -5.42 -14.32
CA MET A 61 -0.40 -5.74 -15.49
C MET A 61 -0.46 -4.63 -16.56
N PRO A 62 -0.11 -3.38 -16.22
CA PRO A 62 0.01 -2.30 -17.20
C PRO A 62 1.17 -2.58 -18.17
N ALA A 63 1.21 -1.84 -19.29
CA ALA A 63 2.21 -2.05 -20.34
C ALA A 63 3.67 -2.00 -19.82
N ARG A 64 3.96 -1.13 -18.85
CA ARG A 64 5.29 -1.01 -18.23
C ARG A 64 5.69 -2.26 -17.44
N VAL A 65 4.76 -2.88 -16.70
CA VAL A 65 5.03 -4.14 -15.98
C VAL A 65 5.19 -5.29 -16.95
N ARG A 66 4.37 -5.34 -18.00
CA ARG A 66 4.52 -6.36 -19.05
C ARG A 66 5.89 -6.28 -19.71
N ALA A 67 6.34 -5.06 -20.06
CA ALA A 67 7.68 -4.86 -20.60
C ALA A 67 8.76 -5.36 -19.63
N LEU A 68 8.64 -5.05 -18.33
CA LEU A 68 9.56 -5.59 -17.31
C LEU A 68 9.52 -7.13 -17.25
N CYS A 69 8.34 -7.76 -17.34
CA CYS A 69 8.22 -9.21 -17.39
C CYS A 69 8.97 -9.78 -18.59
N ASP A 70 8.76 -9.21 -19.77
CA ASP A 70 9.41 -9.66 -21.01
C ASP A 70 10.94 -9.54 -20.91
N ASP A 71 11.42 -8.43 -20.33
CA ASP A 71 12.85 -8.16 -20.16
C ASP A 71 13.53 -9.08 -19.13
N VAL A 72 12.85 -9.42 -18.03
CA VAL A 72 13.45 -10.15 -16.90
C VAL A 72 13.19 -11.67 -16.97
N LEU A 73 12.03 -12.08 -17.50
CA LEU A 73 11.62 -13.49 -17.61
C LEU A 73 11.85 -14.08 -19.01
N GLY A 74 12.08 -13.24 -20.02
CA GLY A 74 12.15 -13.63 -21.43
C GLY A 74 10.78 -13.57 -22.13
N SER A 75 10.80 -13.37 -23.45
CA SER A 75 9.59 -13.24 -24.27
C SER A 75 8.95 -14.59 -24.63
N ASN A 76 7.62 -14.61 -24.71
CA ASN A 76 6.80 -15.73 -25.19
C ASN A 76 6.52 -15.67 -26.71
N ASP A 77 7.18 -14.79 -27.46
CA ASP A 77 6.86 -14.50 -28.86
C ASP A 77 7.40 -15.54 -29.85
N GLY A 78 8.01 -16.63 -29.36
CA GLY A 78 8.55 -17.71 -30.19
C GLY A 78 9.77 -17.32 -31.02
N SER A 79 10.35 -16.13 -30.78
CA SER A 79 11.54 -15.65 -31.49
C SER A 79 12.85 -16.26 -30.97
N ASN A 80 12.83 -16.86 -29.77
CA ASN A 80 13.97 -17.58 -29.20
C ASN A 80 13.78 -19.09 -29.37
N ASP A 81 14.64 -19.66 -30.21
CA ASP A 81 14.76 -21.07 -30.56
C ASP A 81 14.93 -21.95 -29.29
N GLY A 82 13.81 -22.43 -28.73
CA GLY A 82 13.78 -23.38 -27.61
C GLY A 82 13.55 -22.82 -26.20
N ALA A 83 13.32 -21.53 -26.01
CA ALA A 83 13.00 -20.97 -24.68
C ALA A 83 11.50 -21.11 -24.36
N VAL A 84 11.17 -21.90 -23.34
CA VAL A 84 9.83 -21.92 -22.74
C VAL A 84 9.66 -20.59 -22.00
N GLY A 85 8.90 -19.66 -22.56
CA GLY A 85 8.68 -18.38 -21.88
C GLY A 85 7.79 -18.52 -20.63
N PRO A 86 7.53 -17.41 -19.92
CA PRO A 86 7.06 -17.47 -18.55
C PRO A 86 5.66 -18.06 -18.41
N LEU A 87 5.50 -18.96 -17.43
CA LEU A 87 4.19 -19.40 -16.97
C LEU A 87 3.47 -18.24 -16.27
N THR A 88 2.36 -17.79 -16.85
CA THR A 88 1.51 -16.76 -16.25
C THR A 88 0.41 -17.40 -15.40
N ILE A 89 0.40 -17.10 -14.10
CA ILE A 89 -0.67 -17.52 -13.18
C ILE A 89 -1.48 -16.29 -12.82
N THR A 90 -2.78 -16.29 -13.14
CA THR A 90 -3.72 -15.22 -12.76
C THR A 90 -4.65 -15.75 -11.68
N VAL A 91 -4.63 -15.11 -10.51
CA VAL A 91 -5.53 -15.41 -9.40
C VAL A 91 -6.58 -14.30 -9.29
N GLY A 92 -7.85 -14.65 -9.41
CA GLY A 92 -8.96 -13.68 -9.41
C GLY A 92 -9.11 -12.90 -10.72
N ARG A 93 -9.79 -11.76 -10.68
CA ARG A 93 -9.86 -10.81 -11.81
C ARG A 93 -8.81 -9.70 -11.60
N PRO A 94 -7.93 -9.42 -12.57
CA PRO A 94 -7.04 -8.26 -12.52
C PRO A 94 -7.85 -6.98 -12.27
N GLY A 95 -7.50 -6.22 -11.22
CA GLY A 95 -8.25 -5.03 -10.82
C GLY A 95 -9.61 -5.29 -10.17
N GLY A 96 -9.91 -6.54 -9.79
CA GLY A 96 -11.06 -6.87 -8.96
C GLY A 96 -10.92 -6.21 -7.60
N ALA A 97 -11.81 -5.28 -7.29
CA ALA A 97 -11.86 -4.67 -5.97
C ALA A 97 -12.11 -5.77 -4.93
N ASN A 98 -11.35 -5.75 -3.83
CA ASN A 98 -11.51 -6.71 -2.76
C ASN A 98 -12.94 -6.61 -2.20
N SER A 99 -13.79 -7.59 -2.49
CA SER A 99 -15.17 -7.65 -2.01
C SER A 99 -15.25 -7.91 -0.51
N ASP A 100 -14.16 -8.41 0.09
CA ASP A 100 -14.12 -8.89 1.47
C ASP A 100 -13.79 -7.78 2.48
N VAL A 101 -13.72 -6.52 2.02
CA VAL A 101 -13.50 -5.35 2.87
C VAL A 101 -14.70 -4.41 2.77
N ALA A 102 -15.34 -4.13 3.90
CA ALA A 102 -16.35 -3.09 4.02
C ALA A 102 -15.69 -1.71 3.92
N GLN A 103 -16.03 -0.95 2.87
CA GLN A 103 -15.40 0.34 2.59
C GLN A 103 -16.33 1.49 2.94
N PHE A 104 -15.81 2.45 3.71
CA PHE A 104 -16.47 3.67 4.13
C PHE A 104 -15.67 4.88 3.67
N VAL A 105 -16.35 5.87 3.08
CA VAL A 105 -15.73 7.13 2.70
C VAL A 105 -16.42 8.27 3.44
N ASP A 106 -15.65 8.98 4.25
CA ASP A 106 -16.15 10.14 4.99
C ASP A 106 -15.68 11.41 4.30
N VAL A 107 -16.64 12.18 3.81
CA VAL A 107 -16.39 13.49 3.20
C VAL A 107 -16.40 14.55 4.29
N LEU A 108 -15.21 15.04 4.65
CA LEU A 108 -15.04 16.11 5.63
C LEU A 108 -15.38 17.48 5.02
N ALA A 109 -16.05 18.32 5.80
CA ALA A 109 -16.29 19.71 5.44
C ALA A 109 -14.99 20.53 5.49
N ASP A 110 -14.19 20.28 6.52
CA ASP A 110 -12.84 20.82 6.67
C ASP A 110 -11.81 19.71 6.42
N GLY A 111 -10.90 19.95 5.47
CA GLY A 111 -9.83 19.03 5.10
C GLY A 111 -8.56 19.17 5.94
N SER A 112 -8.55 20.04 6.94
CA SER A 112 -7.41 20.29 7.82
C SER A 112 -6.95 19.04 8.57
N ASP A 113 -5.67 19.03 8.95
CA ASP A 113 -5.09 17.95 9.75
C ASP A 113 -5.75 17.85 11.14
N ASP A 114 -6.20 18.98 11.70
CA ASP A 114 -6.91 19.03 12.98
C ASP A 114 -8.31 18.39 12.90
N ALA A 115 -9.06 18.65 11.83
CA ALA A 115 -10.36 18.04 11.60
C ALA A 115 -10.24 16.51 11.42
N ARG A 116 -9.21 16.07 10.69
CA ARG A 116 -8.90 14.64 10.52
C ARG A 116 -8.49 13.99 11.83
N ALA A 117 -7.60 14.62 12.60
CA ALA A 117 -7.18 14.12 13.91
C ALA A 117 -8.37 14.01 14.87
N THR A 118 -9.25 15.01 14.87
CA THR A 118 -10.49 15.02 15.66
C THR A 118 -11.40 13.85 15.25
N TRP A 119 -11.63 13.64 13.96
CA TRP A 119 -12.43 12.52 13.45
C TRP A 119 -11.92 11.18 13.99
N LEU A 120 -10.60 10.99 13.98
CA LEU A 120 -9.95 9.76 14.41
C LEU A 120 -9.99 9.59 15.93
N VAL A 121 -9.64 10.62 16.70
CA VAL A 121 -9.64 10.58 18.17
C VAL A 121 -11.03 10.24 18.72
N THR A 122 -12.09 10.82 18.14
CA THR A 122 -13.47 10.53 18.57
C THR A 122 -13.88 9.07 18.33
N ARG A 123 -13.26 8.37 17.39
CA ARG A 123 -13.57 6.96 17.03
C ARG A 123 -12.51 5.96 17.49
N ALA A 124 -11.36 6.44 17.96
CA ALA A 124 -10.19 5.60 18.22
C ALA A 124 -10.49 4.49 19.22
N ARG A 125 -11.27 4.79 20.27
CA ARG A 125 -11.65 3.79 21.28
C ARG A 125 -12.54 2.69 20.70
N GLU A 126 -13.57 3.07 19.95
CA GLU A 126 -14.46 2.11 19.27
C GLU A 126 -13.65 1.19 18.34
N PHE A 127 -12.75 1.75 17.54
CA PHE A 127 -11.91 0.96 16.65
C PHE A 127 -10.98 0.01 17.38
N VAL A 128 -10.36 0.46 18.48
CA VAL A 128 -9.46 -0.34 19.31
C VAL A 128 -10.22 -1.45 20.06
N ASP A 129 -11.45 -1.20 20.49
CA ASP A 129 -12.30 -2.21 21.13
C ASP A 129 -12.69 -3.33 20.14
N GLU A 130 -12.74 -3.04 18.84
CA GLU A 130 -12.97 -4.04 17.78
C GLU A 130 -11.70 -4.80 17.35
N GLY A 131 -10.50 -4.25 17.60
CA GLY A 131 -9.21 -4.88 17.27
C GLY A 131 -8.14 -3.89 16.83
N GLU A 132 -7.08 -4.38 16.18
CA GLU A 132 -5.95 -3.54 15.77
C GLU A 132 -6.32 -2.58 14.64
N VAL A 133 -5.73 -1.39 14.67
CA VAL A 133 -6.01 -0.29 13.74
C VAL A 133 -4.72 0.14 13.03
N LEU A 134 -4.75 0.18 11.69
CA LEU A 134 -3.68 0.74 10.88
C LEU A 134 -4.13 2.06 10.26
N VAL A 135 -3.43 3.14 10.59
CA VAL A 135 -3.74 4.50 10.14
C VAL A 135 -2.67 4.96 9.16
N PHE A 136 -3.09 5.44 7.99
CA PHE A 136 -2.22 5.98 6.95
C PHE A 136 -2.29 7.51 6.90
N CYS A 137 -1.13 8.14 7.02
CA CYS A 137 -0.92 9.57 6.81
C CYS A 137 -0.07 9.83 5.56
N ALA A 138 -0.23 11.00 4.93
CA ALA A 138 0.50 11.33 3.71
C ALA A 138 1.97 11.71 3.96
N ARG A 139 2.28 12.35 5.10
CA ARG A 139 3.62 12.88 5.43
C ARG A 139 4.07 12.44 6.82
N LYS A 140 5.39 12.37 7.02
CA LYS A 140 6.01 12.02 8.32
C LYS A 140 5.57 12.92 9.48
N THR A 141 5.52 14.23 9.26
CA THR A 141 5.08 15.19 10.28
C THR A 141 3.64 14.96 10.74
N GLN A 142 2.80 14.45 9.84
CA GLN A 142 1.41 14.12 10.13
C GLN A 142 1.29 12.80 10.91
N VAL A 143 2.23 11.86 10.70
CA VAL A 143 2.34 10.66 11.55
C VAL A 143 2.63 11.10 12.99
N ASP A 144 3.63 11.96 13.19
CA ASP A 144 4.01 12.42 14.54
C ASP A 144 2.89 13.17 15.24
N ALA A 145 2.24 14.12 14.54
CA ALA A 145 1.11 14.87 15.08
C ALA A 145 -0.07 13.96 15.44
N CYS A 146 -0.41 12.99 14.58
CA CYS A 146 -1.47 12.02 14.81
C CYS A 146 -1.18 11.12 16.02
N VAL A 147 0.07 10.67 16.17
CA VAL A 147 0.52 9.89 17.33
C VAL A 147 0.34 10.69 18.62
N VAL A 148 0.73 11.97 18.65
CA VAL A 148 0.54 12.83 19.82
C VAL A 148 -0.94 12.98 20.16
N ALA A 149 -1.80 13.24 19.17
CA ALA A 149 -3.24 13.36 19.38
C ALA A 149 -3.85 12.07 19.97
N LEU A 150 -3.46 10.91 19.44
CA LEU A 150 -3.95 9.61 19.90
C LEU A 150 -3.42 9.20 21.27
N ARG A 151 -2.16 9.54 21.61
CA ARG A 151 -1.59 9.25 22.94
C ARG A 151 -2.35 9.90 24.09
N ASN A 152 -2.97 11.05 23.83
CA ASN A 152 -3.80 11.75 24.81
C ASN A 152 -5.21 11.15 24.95
N THR A 153 -5.55 10.15 24.15
CA THR A 153 -6.86 9.47 24.18
C THR A 153 -6.82 8.31 25.16
N ALA A 154 -7.66 8.36 26.20
CA ALA A 154 -7.71 7.32 27.23
C ALA A 154 -8.00 5.94 26.62
N GLY A 155 -7.19 4.94 26.98
CA GLY A 155 -7.31 3.56 26.51
C GLY A 155 -6.65 3.26 25.16
N VAL A 156 -6.09 4.26 24.48
CA VAL A 156 -5.44 4.08 23.18
C VAL A 156 -3.92 3.98 23.35
N ARG A 157 -3.34 2.88 22.88
CA ARG A 157 -1.88 2.70 22.78
C ARG A 157 -1.47 2.76 21.33
N VAL A 158 -0.59 3.70 21.00
CA VAL A 158 -0.25 4.04 19.60
C VAL A 158 1.25 4.07 19.37
N ALA A 159 1.67 3.55 18.22
CA ALA A 159 3.02 3.70 17.68
C ALA A 159 2.98 4.44 16.33
N GLY A 160 4.04 5.21 16.04
CA GLY A 160 4.24 5.86 14.74
C GLY A 160 5.30 5.12 13.91
N MET A 161 5.19 5.20 12.59
CA MET A 161 6.20 4.71 11.67
C MET A 161 6.32 5.55 10.40
N HIS A 162 7.49 6.16 10.17
CA HIS A 162 7.78 6.89 8.94
C HIS A 162 9.24 6.70 8.49
N GLY A 163 9.57 7.18 7.28
CA GLY A 163 10.88 6.94 6.64
C GLY A 163 12.10 7.54 7.36
N ASP A 164 11.92 8.63 8.10
CA ASP A 164 13.01 9.25 8.88
C ASP A 164 13.36 8.50 10.19
N MET A 165 12.56 7.50 10.61
CA MET A 165 12.87 6.74 11.82
C MET A 165 14.04 5.79 11.59
N HIS A 166 14.86 5.57 12.62
CA HIS A 166 15.88 4.52 12.56
C HIS A 166 15.23 3.15 12.38
N GLN A 167 15.93 2.27 11.66
CA GLN A 167 15.42 0.92 11.37
C GLN A 167 15.14 0.11 12.65
N SER A 168 15.92 0.33 13.72
CA SER A 168 15.68 -0.23 15.05
C SER A 168 14.33 0.17 15.61
N ASP A 169 13.97 1.45 15.49
CA ASP A 169 12.75 2.01 16.06
C ASP A 169 11.54 1.56 15.26
N ARG A 170 11.66 1.49 13.93
CA ARG A 170 10.64 0.88 13.06
C ARG A 170 10.38 -0.58 13.43
N ALA A 171 11.44 -1.36 13.66
CA ALA A 171 11.33 -2.76 14.06
C ALA A 171 10.70 -2.92 15.45
N ALA A 172 11.02 -2.03 16.40
CA ALA A 172 10.43 -2.02 17.73
C ALA A 172 8.93 -1.68 17.69
N ALA A 173 8.55 -0.63 16.95
CA ALA A 173 7.15 -0.23 16.75
C ALA A 173 6.32 -1.36 16.12
N LEU A 174 6.83 -2.02 15.08
CA LEU A 174 6.16 -3.15 14.45
C LEU A 174 6.03 -4.34 15.39
N ARG A 175 7.07 -4.63 16.18
CA ARG A 175 7.04 -5.73 17.15
C ARG A 175 6.01 -5.48 18.23
N ALA A 176 5.94 -4.26 18.77
CA ALA A 176 4.96 -3.88 19.77
C ALA A 176 3.53 -4.03 19.22
N PHE A 177 3.30 -3.60 17.98
CA PHE A 177 2.01 -3.74 17.31
C PHE A 177 1.61 -5.20 17.11
N ARG A 178 2.53 -6.04 16.59
CA ARG A 178 2.29 -7.48 16.41
C ARG A 178 1.98 -8.24 17.70
N LYS A 179 2.46 -7.73 18.84
CA LYS A 179 2.23 -8.33 20.16
C LYS A 179 0.98 -7.77 20.86
N GLY A 180 0.27 -6.80 20.27
CA GLY A 180 -0.84 -6.10 20.92
C GLY A 180 -0.40 -5.15 22.06
N GLU A 181 0.90 -4.87 22.18
CA GLU A 181 1.42 -3.86 23.11
C GLU A 181 0.99 -2.46 22.67
N THR A 182 0.86 -2.23 21.37
CA THR A 182 0.16 -1.10 20.78
C THR A 182 -1.00 -1.58 19.92
N HIS A 183 -2.11 -0.84 19.98
CA HIS A 183 -3.35 -1.18 19.28
C HIS A 183 -3.52 -0.39 17.98
N VAL A 184 -2.86 0.76 17.90
CA VAL A 184 -2.88 1.63 16.72
C VAL A 184 -1.46 1.79 16.18
N LEU A 185 -1.29 1.55 14.88
CA LEU A 185 -0.07 1.88 14.15
C LEU A 185 -0.37 2.98 13.14
N VAL A 186 0.27 4.14 13.31
CA VAL A 186 0.17 5.26 12.36
C VAL A 186 1.39 5.23 11.46
N ALA A 187 1.21 5.22 10.14
CA ALA A 187 2.31 5.10 9.20
C ALA A 187 2.13 5.89 7.91
N THR A 188 3.22 6.12 7.18
CA THR A 188 3.16 6.52 5.76
C THR A 188 3.17 5.28 4.86
N ASP A 189 2.71 5.42 3.61
CA ASP A 189 2.74 4.31 2.64
C ASP A 189 4.13 3.70 2.50
N VAL A 190 5.17 4.55 2.39
CA VAL A 190 6.56 4.09 2.24
C VAL A 190 7.01 3.29 3.46
N ALA A 191 6.61 3.72 4.66
CA ALA A 191 7.03 3.04 5.89
C ALA A 191 6.29 1.72 6.11
N ALA A 192 5.05 1.58 5.63
CA ALA A 192 4.24 0.38 5.77
C ALA A 192 4.49 -0.67 4.66
N ARG A 193 5.12 -0.28 3.54
CA ARG A 193 5.48 -1.19 2.44
C ARG A 193 6.55 -2.20 2.85
N GLY A 194 6.41 -3.44 2.38
CA GLY A 194 7.32 -4.54 2.72
C GLY A 194 7.29 -4.98 4.19
N LEU A 195 6.41 -4.40 5.01
CA LEU A 195 6.17 -4.87 6.36
C LEU A 195 5.09 -5.93 6.35
N ASP A 196 5.42 -7.06 6.94
CA ASP A 196 4.47 -8.12 7.28
C ASP A 196 3.64 -7.67 8.50
N VAL A 197 2.79 -6.67 8.29
CA VAL A 197 1.78 -6.26 9.28
C VAL A 197 0.69 -7.33 9.25
N PRO A 198 0.34 -7.94 10.41
CA PRO A 198 -0.80 -8.86 10.48
C PRO A 198 -2.06 -8.22 9.90
N SER A 199 -2.98 -9.04 9.40
CA SER A 199 -4.28 -8.53 8.96
C SER A 199 -4.95 -7.82 10.14
N VAL A 200 -5.20 -6.52 9.99
CA VAL A 200 -5.80 -5.69 11.04
C VAL A 200 -7.32 -5.68 10.94
N ARG A 201 -8.01 -5.33 12.04
CA ARG A 201 -9.47 -5.16 12.06
C ARG A 201 -9.91 -3.97 11.21
N THR A 202 -9.22 -2.85 11.37
CA THR A 202 -9.61 -1.56 10.78
C THR A 202 -8.42 -0.88 10.12
N VAL A 203 -8.62 -0.42 8.88
CA VAL A 203 -7.70 0.46 8.16
C VAL A 203 -8.31 1.85 8.07
N VAL A 204 -7.54 2.88 8.36
CA VAL A 204 -7.95 4.28 8.21
C VAL A 204 -6.97 5.00 7.30
N SER A 205 -7.39 5.42 6.12
CA SER A 205 -6.70 6.43 5.32
C SER A 205 -7.08 7.82 5.84
N LEU A 206 -6.31 8.32 6.81
CA LEU A 206 -6.54 9.63 7.42
C LEU A 206 -6.36 10.75 6.39
N HIS A 207 -5.36 10.59 5.53
CA HIS A 207 -5.17 11.37 4.31
C HIS A 207 -5.45 10.50 3.08
N PRO A 208 -6.08 11.05 2.02
CA PRO A 208 -6.28 10.31 0.78
C PRO A 208 -4.94 9.76 0.24
N PRO A 209 -4.94 8.53 -0.29
CA PRO A 209 -3.80 8.04 -1.05
C PRO A 209 -3.62 8.84 -2.34
N ARG A 210 -2.42 8.74 -2.92
CA ARG A 210 -2.06 9.49 -4.14
C ARG A 210 -2.74 8.97 -5.41
N ASP A 211 -3.16 7.72 -5.39
CA ASP A 211 -3.77 7.03 -6.51
C ASP A 211 -4.67 5.88 -6.00
N ILE A 212 -5.54 5.39 -6.89
CA ILE A 212 -6.50 4.34 -6.57
C ILE A 212 -5.83 3.02 -6.25
N GLU A 213 -4.68 2.75 -6.84
CA GLU A 213 -3.97 1.52 -6.56
C GLU A 213 -3.48 1.55 -5.11
N SER A 214 -2.88 2.66 -4.66
CA SER A 214 -2.41 2.85 -3.28
C SER A 214 -3.57 2.72 -2.28
N HIS A 215 -4.76 3.20 -2.64
CA HIS A 215 -5.99 2.92 -1.88
C HIS A 215 -6.25 1.42 -1.74
N VAL A 216 -6.26 0.67 -2.85
CA VAL A 216 -6.46 -0.78 -2.84
C VAL A 216 -5.42 -1.49 -1.95
N HIS A 217 -4.16 -1.04 -1.98
CA HIS A 217 -3.10 -1.61 -1.14
C HIS A 217 -3.29 -1.32 0.35
N ARG A 218 -3.74 -0.12 0.70
CA ARG A 218 -4.04 0.24 2.09
C ARG A 218 -5.20 -0.59 2.62
N ILE A 219 -6.34 -0.60 1.92
CA ILE A 219 -7.52 -1.37 2.36
C ILE A 219 -7.26 -2.87 2.37
N GLY A 220 -6.36 -3.35 1.50
CA GLY A 220 -5.90 -4.73 1.48
C GLY A 220 -5.09 -5.14 2.72
N ARG A 221 -4.87 -4.27 3.71
CA ARG A 221 -4.28 -4.62 5.02
C ARG A 221 -5.32 -5.16 6.02
N THR A 222 -6.60 -5.11 5.67
CA THR A 222 -7.69 -5.78 6.38
C THR A 222 -8.39 -6.78 5.47
N GLY A 223 -9.33 -7.56 6.02
CA GLY A 223 -10.15 -8.52 5.26
C GLY A 223 -9.36 -9.69 4.66
N ARG A 224 -8.23 -10.10 5.26
CA ARG A 224 -7.45 -11.27 4.82
C ARG A 224 -7.80 -12.53 5.59
N ALA A 225 -7.40 -13.69 5.05
CA ALA A 225 -7.41 -15.00 5.72
C ALA A 225 -8.79 -15.46 6.26
N GLY A 226 -9.87 -15.19 5.53
CA GLY A 226 -11.23 -15.63 5.88
C GLY A 226 -11.95 -14.73 6.90
N ASN A 227 -11.28 -13.68 7.39
CA ASN A 227 -11.88 -12.72 8.31
C ASN A 227 -12.66 -11.66 7.52
N LYS A 228 -13.95 -11.93 7.27
CA LYS A 228 -14.81 -11.14 6.36
C LYS A 228 -15.27 -9.80 6.90
N ASP A 229 -14.94 -9.49 8.16
CA ASP A 229 -15.48 -8.31 8.81
C ASP A 229 -14.62 -7.06 8.60
N GLY A 230 -13.49 -7.16 7.89
CA GLY A 230 -12.52 -6.08 7.72
C GLY A 230 -13.12 -4.76 7.26
N ARG A 231 -12.71 -3.66 7.91
CA ARG A 231 -13.25 -2.31 7.66
C ARG A 231 -12.17 -1.36 7.18
N ALA A 232 -12.47 -0.59 6.14
CA ALA A 232 -11.59 0.45 5.64
C ALA A 232 -12.32 1.80 5.57
N PHE A 233 -11.77 2.80 6.25
CA PHE A 233 -12.25 4.18 6.22
C PHE A 233 -11.29 5.05 5.42
N THR A 234 -11.80 5.84 4.48
CA THR A 234 -11.01 6.83 3.74
C THR A 234 -11.61 8.22 3.92
N LEU A 235 -10.83 9.15 4.49
CA LEU A 235 -11.27 10.52 4.72
C LEU A 235 -10.86 11.37 3.52
N VAL A 236 -11.84 12.01 2.91
CA VAL A 236 -11.65 12.93 1.78
C VAL A 236 -12.28 14.28 2.11
N ALA A 237 -11.73 15.36 1.57
CA ALA A 237 -12.28 16.69 1.64
C ALA A 237 -12.28 17.32 0.24
N ARG A 238 -13.11 18.35 0.04
CA ARG A 238 -13.15 19.08 -1.24
C ARG A 238 -11.78 19.70 -1.59
N THR A 239 -10.99 20.03 -0.59
CA THR A 239 -9.65 20.64 -0.72
C THR A 239 -8.56 19.65 -1.11
N ASP A 240 -8.81 18.34 -1.12
CA ASP A 240 -7.78 17.32 -1.33
C ASP A 240 -7.33 17.16 -2.80
N GLY A 241 -7.82 18.01 -3.70
CA GLY A 241 -7.11 18.41 -4.92
C GLY A 241 -6.99 17.38 -6.06
N ASP A 242 -7.27 16.10 -5.86
CA ASP A 242 -7.18 15.11 -6.94
C ASP A 242 -8.56 14.58 -7.38
N ALA A 243 -9.17 15.29 -8.33
CA ALA A 243 -10.43 14.88 -8.96
C ALA A 243 -10.33 13.52 -9.67
N ARG A 244 -9.14 13.12 -10.12
CA ARG A 244 -8.92 11.82 -10.75
C ARG A 244 -9.02 10.73 -9.70
N PHE A 245 -8.31 10.85 -8.59
CA PHE A 245 -8.41 9.90 -7.48
C PHE A 245 -9.86 9.75 -6.99
N LEU A 246 -10.59 10.86 -6.80
CA LEU A 246 -12.00 10.79 -6.36
C LEU A 246 -12.90 10.07 -7.37
N SER A 247 -12.69 10.29 -8.66
CA SER A 247 -13.43 9.60 -9.73
C SER A 247 -13.12 8.11 -9.76
N ASP A 248 -11.84 7.75 -9.64
CA ASP A 248 -11.39 6.35 -9.61
C ASP A 248 -11.86 5.63 -8.35
N LEU A 249 -11.91 6.33 -7.21
CA LEU A 249 -12.45 5.80 -5.94
C LEU A 249 -13.94 5.48 -6.06
N VAL A 250 -14.74 6.38 -6.64
CA VAL A 250 -16.15 6.12 -6.92
C VAL A 250 -16.30 4.89 -7.80
N LEU A 251 -15.56 4.81 -8.91
CA LEU A 251 -15.63 3.69 -9.83
C LEU A 251 -15.20 2.37 -9.17
N ASN A 252 -14.16 2.40 -8.34
CA ASN A 252 -13.69 1.24 -7.59
C ASN A 252 -14.75 0.73 -6.60
N MET A 253 -15.35 1.63 -5.81
CA MET A 253 -16.41 1.27 -4.88
C MET A 253 -17.65 0.70 -5.59
N GLN A 254 -18.06 1.28 -6.72
CA GLN A 254 -19.16 0.76 -7.53
C GLN A 254 -18.87 -0.66 -8.05
N ARG A 255 -17.66 -0.87 -8.58
CA ARG A 255 -17.21 -2.20 -9.05
C ARG A 255 -17.13 -3.22 -7.91
N ALA A 256 -16.84 -2.77 -6.69
CA ALA A 256 -16.81 -3.58 -5.48
C ALA A 256 -18.20 -3.90 -4.90
N GLY A 257 -19.29 -3.36 -5.49
CA GLY A 257 -20.64 -3.47 -4.93
C GLY A 257 -20.84 -2.70 -3.62
N GLN A 258 -19.95 -1.77 -3.30
CA GLN A 258 -19.97 -0.98 -2.07
C GLN A 258 -20.91 0.22 -2.22
N ARG A 259 -21.50 0.67 -1.10
CA ARG A 259 -22.33 1.87 -1.09
C ARG A 259 -21.45 3.11 -1.25
N VAL A 260 -21.66 3.86 -2.33
CA VAL A 260 -20.98 5.14 -2.57
C VAL A 260 -21.74 6.28 -1.88
N PRO A 261 -21.11 7.07 -1.00
CA PRO A 261 -21.75 8.24 -0.39
C PRO A 261 -22.16 9.29 -1.44
N PRO A 262 -23.37 9.87 -1.37
CA PRO A 262 -23.79 10.93 -2.29
C PRO A 262 -22.84 12.14 -2.32
N GLN A 263 -22.26 12.48 -1.17
CA GLN A 263 -21.29 13.56 -1.03
C GLN A 263 -20.01 13.28 -1.84
N LEU A 264 -19.57 12.02 -1.89
CA LEU A 264 -18.40 11.61 -2.68
C LEU A 264 -18.66 11.81 -4.17
N HIS A 265 -19.85 11.40 -4.65
CA HIS A 265 -20.27 11.68 -6.02
C HIS A 265 -20.25 13.18 -6.35
N ALA A 266 -20.71 14.02 -5.41
CA ALA A 266 -20.76 15.47 -5.61
C ALA A 266 -19.35 16.10 -5.72
N ILE A 267 -18.41 15.71 -4.87
CA ILE A 267 -17.03 16.24 -4.93
C ILE A 267 -16.25 15.68 -6.12
N ALA A 268 -16.47 14.42 -6.52
CA ALA A 268 -15.85 13.82 -7.70
C ALA A 268 -16.28 14.52 -8.99
N ARG A 269 -17.58 14.85 -9.12
CA ARG A 269 -18.11 15.59 -10.28
C ARG A 269 -17.71 17.07 -10.28
N GLY A 270 -17.60 17.68 -9.10
CA GLY A 270 -17.29 19.11 -8.95
C GLY A 270 -15.84 19.49 -9.29
N GLY A 271 -14.92 18.54 -9.35
CA GLY A 271 -13.50 18.78 -9.67
C GLY A 271 -13.20 19.04 -11.16
N GLY A 272 -14.17 18.85 -12.06
CA GLY A 272 -13.99 19.02 -13.51
C GLY A 272 -14.31 20.41 -14.07
N GLY A 273 -14.73 21.37 -13.24
CA GLY A 273 -15.28 22.67 -13.68
C GLY A 273 -14.28 23.84 -13.82
N GLY A 274 -12.99 23.63 -13.56
CA GLY A 274 -11.98 24.69 -13.50
C GLY A 274 -11.08 24.80 -14.73
N ARG A 275 -11.65 24.81 -15.94
CA ARG A 275 -10.97 25.26 -17.17
C ARG A 275 -11.99 26.03 -18.02
N ARG A 276 -12.03 27.34 -17.79
CA ARG A 276 -12.49 28.34 -18.75
C ARG A 276 -11.39 29.38 -18.89
#